data_AF-A0A955RWI4-F1
#
_entry.id   AF-A0A955RWI4-F1
#
_cell.length_a   1.000
_cell.length_b   1.000
_cell.length_c   1.000
_cell.angle_alpha   90.00
_cell.angle_beta   90.00
_cell.angle_gamma   90.00
#
_symmetry.space_group_name_H-M   'P 1'
#
loop_
_entity.id
_entity.type
_entity.pdbx_description
1 polymer ?
#
loop_
_entity_poly.entity_id
_entity_poly.type
_entity_poly.pdbx_seq_one_letter_code
_entity_poly.pdbx_strand_id
1 'polypeptide(L)'
;KGKDETETKDILKQVHDRLSAIADNDWGDESVEKVLHDLKEELDDWSPKQLFMSIRIAVSGRKATPSLFETVSTIGKEKVLSRLSRLM
;
A
#
# COMPACT_ATOMS: atom_id res chain seq x y z
N LYS A 1 6.30 -12.62 14.59
CA LYS A 1 6.03 -11.51 15.54
C LYS A 1 5.27 -10.43 14.77
N GLY A 2 4.14 -9.93 15.27
CA GLY A 2 3.41 -8.84 14.59
C GLY A 2 4.25 -7.57 14.59
N LYS A 3 4.07 -6.72 13.59
CA LYS A 3 4.62 -5.36 13.58
C LYS A 3 3.81 -4.50 14.54
N ASP A 4 4.46 -3.64 15.30
CA ASP A 4 3.77 -2.76 16.24
C ASP A 4 3.09 -1.57 15.53
N GLU A 5 2.35 -0.77 16.28
CA GLU A 5 1.61 0.37 15.72
C GLU A 5 2.54 1.39 15.06
N THR A 6 3.69 1.67 15.66
CA THR A 6 4.67 2.64 15.15
C THR A 6 5.29 2.16 13.86
N GLU A 7 5.76 0.90 13.82
CA GLU A 7 6.29 0.27 12.60
C GLU A 7 5.24 0.29 11.48
N THR A 8 3.97 0.03 11.83
CA THR A 8 2.87 0.01 10.86
C THR A 8 2.58 1.41 10.29
N LYS A 9 2.62 2.46 11.12
CA LYS A 9 2.44 3.84 10.64
C LYS A 9 3.56 4.27 9.70
N ASP A 10 4.81 3.96 10.07
CA ASP A 10 5.97 4.31 9.26
C ASP A 10 5.91 3.65 7.88
N ILE A 11 5.60 2.35 7.80
CA ILE A 11 5.48 1.69 6.51
C ILE A 11 4.33 2.24 5.66
N LEU A 12 3.19 2.59 6.28
CA LEU A 12 2.05 3.15 5.55
C LEU A 12 2.36 4.54 4.99
N LYS A 13 3.20 5.31 5.68
CA LYS A 13 3.76 6.57 5.17
C LYS A 13 4.67 6.33 3.96
N GLN A 14 5.60 5.38 4.04
CA GLN A 14 6.46 5.04 2.90
C GLN A 14 5.63 4.56 1.68
N VAL A 15 4.60 3.74 1.91
CA VAL A 15 3.65 3.32 0.87
C VAL A 15 2.93 4.52 0.27
N HIS A 16 2.42 5.43 1.10
CA HIS A 16 1.76 6.65 0.64
C HIS A 16 2.69 7.46 -0.28
N ASP A 17 3.92 7.71 0.16
CA ASP A 17 4.88 8.53 -0.58
C ASP A 17 5.22 7.89 -1.94
N ARG A 18 5.44 6.57 -1.96
CA ARG A 18 5.72 5.82 -3.20
C ARG A 18 4.54 5.82 -4.17
N LEU A 19 3.31 5.61 -3.68
CA LEU A 19 2.12 5.67 -4.53
C LEU A 19 1.81 7.09 -5.01
N SER A 20 2.16 8.12 -4.23
CA SER A 20 1.95 9.52 -4.61
C SER A 20 2.79 9.95 -5.81
N ALA A 21 3.96 9.30 -5.99
CA ALA A 21 4.89 9.56 -7.07
C ALA A 21 4.47 8.95 -8.42
N ILE A 22 3.49 8.03 -8.45
CA ILE A 22 2.92 7.51 -9.70
C ILE A 22 2.16 8.64 -10.40
N ALA A 23 2.43 8.94 -11.66
CA ALA A 23 1.68 9.97 -12.38
C ALA A 23 0.20 9.57 -12.57
N ASP A 24 -0.72 10.53 -12.60
CA ASP A 24 -2.15 10.23 -12.64
C ASP A 24 -2.58 9.48 -13.90
N ASN A 25 -1.91 9.73 -15.03
CA ASN A 25 -2.10 9.04 -16.31
C ASN A 25 -1.54 7.62 -16.33
N ASP A 26 -0.66 7.27 -15.39
CA ASP A 26 0.00 5.96 -15.28
C ASP A 26 -0.57 5.13 -14.12
N TRP A 27 -1.62 5.62 -13.44
CA TRP A 27 -2.24 4.92 -12.33
C TRP A 27 -3.01 3.68 -12.82
N GLY A 28 -2.51 2.50 -12.46
CA GLY A 28 -3.11 1.21 -12.82
C GLY A 28 -2.46 0.05 -12.08
N ASP A 29 -2.99 -1.15 -12.31
CA ASP A 29 -2.62 -2.37 -11.59
C ASP A 29 -1.11 -2.66 -11.66
N GLU A 30 -0.56 -2.62 -12.87
CA GLU A 30 0.87 -2.86 -13.13
C GLU A 30 1.78 -1.83 -12.43
N SER A 31 1.46 -0.54 -12.52
CA SER A 31 2.24 0.53 -11.88
C SER A 31 2.19 0.42 -10.35
N VAL A 32 1.01 0.13 -9.79
CA VAL A 32 0.82 -0.05 -8.34
C VAL A 32 1.56 -1.30 -7.87
N GLU A 33 1.41 -2.43 -8.56
CA GLU A 33 2.11 -3.68 -8.25
C GLU A 33 3.62 -3.46 -8.25
N LYS A 34 4.15 -2.87 -9.32
CA LYS A 34 5.58 -2.58 -9.44
C LYS A 34 6.08 -1.73 -8.27
N VAL A 35 5.44 -0.59 -7.99
CA VAL A 35 5.88 0.32 -6.94
C VAL A 35 5.86 -0.33 -5.55
N LEU A 36 4.84 -1.15 -5.26
CA LEU A 36 4.73 -1.83 -3.97
C LEU A 36 5.70 -3.01 -3.85
N HIS A 37 6.00 -3.70 -4.95
CA HIS A 37 7.04 -4.72 -5.00
C HIS A 37 8.45 -4.14 -4.86
N ASP A 38 8.76 -3.05 -5.58
CA ASP A 38 10.03 -2.33 -5.43
C ASP A 38 10.24 -1.88 -3.97
N LEU A 39 9.21 -1.27 -3.35
CA LEU A 39 9.27 -0.90 -1.93
C LEU A 39 9.48 -2.14 -1.05
N LYS A 40 8.82 -3.26 -1.36
CA LYS A 40 9.01 -4.50 -0.59
C LYS A 40 10.45 -5.03 -0.68
N GLU A 41 11.10 -4.92 -1.84
CA GLU A 41 12.48 -5.37 -2.02
C GLU A 41 13.47 -4.54 -1.18
N GLU A 42 13.16 -3.28 -0.93
CA GLU A 42 13.96 -2.40 -0.05
C GLU A 42 13.76 -2.68 1.45
N LEU A 43 12.78 -3.50 1.82
CA LEU A 43 12.39 -3.75 3.21
C LEU A 43 12.78 -5.16 3.67
N ASP A 44 13.91 -5.26 4.36
CA ASP A 44 14.39 -6.53 4.93
C ASP A 44 13.52 -7.02 6.09
N ASP A 45 13.08 -6.10 6.96
CA ASP A 45 12.37 -6.44 8.20
C ASP A 45 10.87 -6.72 8.01
N TRP A 46 10.35 -6.58 6.80
CA TRP A 46 8.94 -6.81 6.46
C TRP A 46 8.81 -7.98 5.52
N SER A 47 7.96 -8.96 5.83
CA SER A 47 7.57 -9.98 4.85
C SER A 47 6.53 -9.44 3.85
N PRO A 48 6.44 -9.99 2.62
CA PRO A 48 5.41 -9.59 1.65
C PRO A 48 4.00 -9.67 2.24
N LYS A 49 3.74 -10.73 3.02
CA LYS A 49 2.45 -10.92 3.70
C LYS A 49 2.14 -9.79 4.68
N GLN A 50 3.12 -9.36 5.48
CA GLN A 50 2.90 -8.26 6.44
C GLN A 50 2.62 -6.95 5.71
N LEU A 51 3.45 -6.59 4.73
CA LEU A 51 3.29 -5.35 3.97
C LEU A 51 1.93 -5.30 3.26
N PHE A 52 1.65 -6.29 2.42
CA PHE A 52 0.44 -6.28 1.60
C PHE A 52 -0.85 -6.42 2.42
N MET A 53 -0.81 -7.13 3.56
CA MET A 53 -1.97 -7.14 4.46
C MET A 53 -2.18 -5.80 5.17
N SER A 54 -1.12 -5.10 5.58
CA SER A 54 -1.22 -3.77 6.16
C SER A 54 -1.85 -2.78 5.18
N ILE A 55 -1.38 -2.76 3.92
CA ILE A 55 -1.94 -1.91 2.86
C ILE A 55 -3.41 -2.28 2.60
N ARG A 56 -3.71 -3.58 2.49
CA ARG A 56 -5.08 -4.05 2.25
C ARG A 56 -6.05 -3.55 3.32
N ILE A 57 -5.68 -3.69 4.59
CA ILE A 57 -6.52 -3.24 5.71
C ILE A 57 -6.66 -1.73 5.68
N ALA A 58 -5.56 -1.00 5.47
CA ALA A 58 -5.55 0.46 5.42
C ALA A 58 -6.43 1.03 4.31
N VAL A 59 -6.42 0.40 3.13
CA VAL A 59 -7.11 0.89 1.94
C VAL A 59 -8.55 0.36 1.84
N SER A 60 -8.82 -0.90 2.18
CA SER A 60 -10.12 -1.53 1.95
C SER A 60 -10.92 -1.85 3.21
N GLY A 61 -10.27 -1.90 4.38
CA GLY A 61 -10.87 -2.35 5.64
C GLY A 61 -11.29 -3.82 5.66
N ARG A 62 -10.95 -4.60 4.63
CA ARG A 62 -11.36 -6.01 4.46
C ARG A 62 -10.15 -6.93 4.31
N LYS A 63 -10.29 -8.19 4.70
CA LYS A 63 -9.21 -9.21 4.65
C LYS A 63 -9.26 -10.15 3.42
N ALA A 64 -10.29 -10.10 2.58
CA ALA A 64 -10.53 -11.04 1.46
C ALA A 64 -10.72 -10.35 0.09
N THR A 65 -10.48 -11.10 -1.01
CA THR A 65 -10.13 -10.67 -2.39
C THR A 65 -11.27 -10.05 -3.20
N PRO A 66 -10.99 -9.11 -4.14
CA PRO A 66 -10.03 -9.19 -5.28
C PRO A 66 -8.53 -8.95 -4.98
N SER A 67 -7.68 -8.99 -6.03
CA SER A 67 -6.23 -8.68 -5.91
C SER A 67 -6.03 -7.34 -5.17
N LEU A 68 -4.96 -7.24 -4.36
CA LEU A 68 -4.67 -5.97 -3.66
C LEU A 68 -4.47 -4.84 -4.66
N PHE A 69 -3.67 -5.10 -5.69
CA PHE A 69 -3.28 -4.13 -6.68
C PHE A 69 -4.49 -3.69 -7.51
N GLU A 70 -5.33 -4.63 -7.93
CA GLU A 70 -6.60 -4.36 -8.62
C GLU A 70 -7.52 -3.51 -7.73
N THR A 71 -7.62 -3.85 -6.44
CA THR A 71 -8.43 -3.11 -5.47
C THR A 71 -7.95 -1.67 -5.34
N VAL A 72 -6.64 -1.47 -5.14
CA VAL A 72 -6.01 -0.14 -5.00
C VAL A 72 -6.22 0.67 -6.27
N SER A 73 -5.99 0.06 -7.43
CA SER A 73 -6.14 0.68 -8.75
C SER A 73 -7.59 1.11 -8.99
N THR A 74 -8.55 0.24 -8.69
CA THR A 74 -9.99 0.50 -8.84
C THR A 74 -10.51 1.60 -7.90
N ILE A 75 -9.96 1.70 -6.69
CA ILE A 75 -10.34 2.78 -5.74
C ILE A 75 -9.88 4.14 -6.27
N GLY A 76 -8.73 4.17 -6.95
CA GLY A 76 -8.13 5.38 -7.51
C GLY A 76 -7.17 6.10 -6.55
N LYS A 77 -6.15 6.74 -7.12
CA LYS A 77 -5.02 7.36 -6.43
C LYS A 77 -5.42 8.26 -5.26
N GLU A 78 -6.21 9.31 -5.52
CA GLU A 78 -6.57 10.31 -4.52
C GLU A 78 -7.22 9.69 -3.28
N LYS A 79 -8.15 8.75 -3.48
CA LYS A 79 -8.85 8.06 -2.40
C LYS A 79 -7.91 7.15 -1.61
N VAL A 80 -7.01 6.45 -2.28
CA VAL A 80 -6.00 5.59 -1.64
C VAL A 80 -5.08 6.44 -0.76
N LEU A 81 -4.50 7.51 -1.31
CA LEU A 81 -3.61 8.41 -0.57
C LEU A 81 -4.34 9.05 0.63
N SER A 82 -5.58 9.52 0.43
CA SER A 82 -6.40 10.06 1.52
C SER A 82 -6.64 9.03 2.63
N ARG A 83 -6.90 7.76 2.30
CA ARG A 83 -7.11 6.70 3.30
C ARG A 83 -5.83 6.39 4.09
N LEU A 84 -4.70 6.28 3.41
CA LEU A 84 -3.40 6.06 4.04
C LEU A 84 -3.04 7.22 4.97
N SER A 85 -3.29 8.46 4.55
CA SER A 85 -2.97 9.66 5.32
C SER A 85 -3.69 9.78 6.66
N ARG A 86 -4.83 9.10 6.83
CA ARG A 86 -5.60 9.10 8.08
C ARG A 86 -5.08 8.11 9.13
N LEU A 87 -4.19 7.21 8.72
CA LEU A 87 -3.71 6.10 9.54
C LEU A 87 -2.27 6.30 10.02
N MET A 88 -1.55 7.25 9.42
CA MET A 88 -0.22 7.70 9.82
C MET A 88 -0.31 8.89 10.79
#